data_AF-A0A3D3LAD4-F1
#
_entry.id   AF-A0A3D3LAD4-F1
#
_cell.length_a   1.000
_cell.length_b   1.000
_cell.length_c   1.000
_cell.angle_alpha   90.00
_cell.angle_beta   90.00
_cell.angle_gamma   90.00
#
_symmetry.space_group_name_H-M   'P 1'
#
loop_
_entity.id
_entity.type
_entity.pdbx_description
1 polymer ?
#
loop_
_entity_poly.entity_id
_entity_poly.type
_entity_poly.pdbx_seq_one_letter_code
_entity_poly.pdbx_strand_id
1 'polypeptide(L)'
;MKCADTVGHAGSGYDAGKKIKGRKRHILTDTQGLLPGVTVTPASVQDRDGARVVCSVFCHQWRRLEVIFADGGYAGKLEGFITRAAAGWGHAQGLRLEIVRRSEQAKGFVLLAKRWVVERTFGWLMKCRRLNRDQERNARRHESLIYPAMISLNLRALSK
;
A
#
# COMPACT_ATOMS: atom_id res chain seq x y z
N MET A 1 5.86 9.65 3.07
CA MET A 1 7.26 9.74 3.51
C MET A 1 7.85 11.04 3.00
N LYS A 2 8.66 11.73 3.83
CA LYS A 2 9.32 12.98 3.43
C LYS A 2 10.35 12.71 2.32
N CYS A 3 10.42 13.61 1.35
CA CYS A 3 11.45 13.56 0.31
C CYS A 3 12.71 14.33 0.73
N ALA A 4 13.85 13.98 0.14
CA ALA A 4 15.04 14.80 0.12
C ALA A 4 14.78 16.05 -0.73
N ASP A 5 15.53 17.12 -0.45
CA ASP A 5 15.36 18.39 -1.17
C ASP A 5 15.82 18.29 -2.63
N THR A 6 16.59 17.23 -2.95
CA THR A 6 16.98 16.84 -4.31
C THR A 6 15.85 16.23 -5.15
N VAL A 7 14.69 15.94 -4.54
CA VAL A 7 13.52 15.41 -5.26
C VAL A 7 12.71 16.57 -5.83
N GLY A 8 12.61 16.61 -7.16
CA GLY A 8 11.90 17.67 -7.88
C GLY A 8 10.43 17.81 -7.47
N HIS A 9 9.89 19.02 -7.62
CA HIS A 9 8.49 19.33 -7.29
C HIS A 9 7.49 18.48 -8.09
N ALA A 10 7.75 18.25 -9.39
CA ALA A 10 6.88 17.40 -10.21
C ALA A 10 6.80 15.94 -9.72
N GLY A 11 7.84 15.45 -9.04
CA GLY A 11 7.93 14.09 -8.52
C GLY A 11 7.52 13.94 -7.06
N SER A 12 6.97 14.97 -6.42
CA SER A 12 6.57 14.95 -5.01
C SER A 12 5.31 15.78 -4.79
N GLY A 13 4.59 15.55 -3.70
CA GLY A 13 3.34 16.25 -3.39
C GLY A 13 3.30 16.67 -1.93
N TYR A 14 2.38 17.56 -1.59
CA TYR A 14 2.16 17.97 -0.20
C TYR A 14 1.07 17.13 0.45
N ASP A 15 1.38 16.56 1.61
CA ASP A 15 0.42 15.86 2.45
C ASP A 15 -0.12 16.83 3.51
N ALA A 16 -1.38 17.22 3.39
CA ALA A 16 -2.00 18.17 4.31
C ALA A 16 -2.15 17.62 5.73
N GLY A 17 -2.35 16.31 5.88
CA GLY A 17 -2.51 15.66 7.19
C GLY A 17 -1.19 15.60 7.95
N LYS A 18 -0.09 15.29 7.25
CA LYS A 18 1.26 15.23 7.84
C LYS A 18 2.02 16.54 7.77
N LYS A 19 1.51 17.52 7.02
CA LYS A 19 2.15 18.82 6.74
C LYS A 19 3.57 18.69 6.20
N ILE A 20 3.79 17.75 5.29
CA ILE A 20 5.11 17.49 4.69
C ILE A 20 5.03 17.38 3.17
N LYS A 21 6.10 17.81 2.50
CA LYS A 21 6.37 17.49 1.10
C LYS A 21 6.97 16.09 1.01
N GLY A 22 6.40 15.24 0.16
CA GLY A 22 6.79 13.84 0.11
C GLY A 22 6.17 13.01 -1.01
N ARG A 23 6.34 11.70 -0.87
CA ARG A 23 5.66 10.67 -1.66
C ARG A 23 4.96 9.66 -0.75
N LYS A 24 3.95 8.98 -1.27
CA LYS A 24 3.21 7.90 -0.61
C LYS A 24 3.55 6.57 -1.26
N ARG A 25 3.62 5.52 -0.46
CA ARG A 25 3.74 4.13 -0.90
C ARG A 25 2.37 3.51 -0.75
N HIS A 26 1.81 3.00 -1.84
CA HIS A 26 0.59 2.21 -1.84
C HIS A 26 1.01 0.76 -2.00
N ILE A 27 0.80 -0.04 -0.97
CA ILE A 27 1.25 -1.44 -0.94
C ILE A 27 0.05 -2.38 -0.92
N LEU A 28 0.18 -3.49 -1.63
CA LEU A 28 -0.62 -4.68 -1.43
C LEU A 28 0.23 -5.66 -0.64
N THR A 29 -0.31 -6.16 0.46
CA THR A 29 0.32 -7.24 1.24
C THR A 29 -0.60 -8.44 1.29
N ASP A 30 -0.03 -9.64 1.32
CA ASP A 30 -0.79 -10.84 1.68
C ASP A 30 -1.07 -10.87 3.19
N THR A 31 -1.68 -11.95 3.69
CA THR A 31 -2.01 -12.08 5.11
C THR A 31 -0.81 -12.30 6.03
N GLN A 32 0.37 -12.62 5.48
CA GLN A 32 1.62 -12.83 6.20
C GLN A 32 2.56 -11.61 6.12
N GLY A 33 2.26 -10.63 5.26
CA GLY A 33 3.06 -9.44 5.04
C GLY A 33 4.03 -9.53 3.86
N LEU A 34 3.92 -10.56 3.01
CA LEU A 34 4.57 -10.59 1.70
C LEU A 34 4.01 -9.45 0.85
N LEU A 35 4.80 -8.95 -0.11
CA LEU A 35 4.48 -7.77 -0.90
C LEU A 35 4.14 -8.14 -2.37
N PRO A 36 2.89 -8.52 -2.68
CA PRO A 36 2.41 -8.70 -4.06
C PRO A 36 2.60 -7.50 -5.00
N GLY A 37 2.65 -6.29 -4.46
CA GLY A 37 2.81 -5.10 -5.28
C GLY A 37 2.97 -3.81 -4.49
N VAL A 38 3.68 -2.86 -5.09
CA VAL A 38 3.84 -1.50 -4.56
C VAL A 38 3.85 -0.48 -5.69
N THR A 39 3.16 0.63 -5.48
CA THR A 39 3.32 1.85 -6.30
C THR A 39 3.65 3.03 -5.41
N VAL A 40 4.31 4.03 -5.98
CA VAL A 40 4.74 5.24 -5.28
C VAL A 40 4.23 6.45 -6.03
N THR A 41 3.47 7.29 -5.34
CA THR A 41 2.87 8.50 -5.90
C THR A 41 3.31 9.75 -5.14
N PRO A 42 3.13 10.96 -5.71
CA PRO A 42 3.17 12.19 -4.93
C PRO A 42 2.28 12.11 -3.68
N ALA A 43 2.66 12.76 -2.58
CA ALA A 43 1.91 12.66 -1.33
C ALA A 43 0.56 13.40 -1.34
N SER A 44 0.31 14.23 -2.36
CA SER A 44 -1.00 14.85 -2.61
C SER A 44 -2.05 13.86 -3.10
N VAL A 45 -1.64 12.69 -3.61
CA VAL A 45 -2.57 11.64 -4.05
C VAL A 45 -3.28 11.06 -2.83
N GLN A 46 -4.61 10.98 -2.90
CA GLN A 46 -5.41 10.36 -1.86
C GLN A 46 -5.19 8.85 -1.84
N ASP A 47 -5.27 8.25 -0.66
CA ASP A 47 -4.96 6.83 -0.48
C ASP A 47 -5.91 5.94 -1.30
N ARG A 48 -7.18 6.34 -1.43
CA ARG A 48 -8.16 5.69 -2.32
C ARG A 48 -7.75 5.68 -3.79
N ASP A 49 -7.18 6.76 -4.30
CA ASP A 49 -6.74 6.83 -5.70
C ASP A 49 -5.44 6.05 -5.89
N GLY A 50 -4.55 6.09 -4.89
CA GLY A 50 -3.38 5.21 -4.81
C GLY A 50 -3.74 3.72 -4.82
N ALA A 51 -4.79 3.32 -4.09
CA ALA A 51 -5.31 1.97 -4.09
C ALA A 51 -5.79 1.53 -5.49
N ARG A 52 -6.48 2.41 -6.22
CA ARG A 52 -6.90 2.13 -7.61
C ARG A 52 -5.69 1.85 -8.50
N VAL A 53 -4.64 2.66 -8.36
CA VAL A 53 -3.41 2.50 -9.14
C VAL A 53 -2.72 1.17 -8.81
N VAL A 54 -2.45 0.87 -7.53
CA VAL A 54 -1.76 -0.39 -7.17
C VAL A 54 -2.59 -1.62 -7.55
N CYS A 55 -3.92 -1.59 -7.40
CA CYS A 55 -4.76 -2.71 -7.81
C CYS A 55 -4.72 -2.91 -9.34
N SER A 56 -4.75 -1.82 -10.11
CA SER A 56 -4.68 -1.89 -11.59
C SER A 56 -3.39 -2.52 -12.10
N VAL A 57 -2.28 -2.27 -11.40
CA VAL A 57 -0.96 -2.74 -11.82
C VAL A 57 -0.73 -4.21 -11.42
N PHE A 58 -1.28 -4.67 -10.30
CA PHE A 58 -0.89 -5.95 -9.72
C PHE A 58 -2.01 -6.99 -9.63
N CYS A 59 -3.29 -6.61 -9.51
CA CYS A 59 -4.35 -7.59 -9.26
C CYS A 59 -4.57 -8.58 -10.41
N HIS A 60 -4.20 -8.24 -11.64
CA HIS A 60 -4.28 -9.16 -12.79
C HIS A 60 -3.22 -10.28 -12.75
N GLN A 61 -2.17 -10.14 -11.92
CA GLN A 61 -1.10 -11.13 -11.77
C GLN A 61 -1.53 -12.27 -10.83
N TRP A 62 -2.55 -12.04 -10.01
CA TRP A 62 -2.97 -12.93 -8.92
C TRP A 62 -4.39 -13.45 -9.15
N ARG A 63 -4.63 -14.26 -10.19
CA ARG A 63 -5.98 -14.71 -10.60
C ARG A 63 -6.79 -15.48 -9.53
N ARG A 64 -6.14 -15.93 -8.46
CA ARG A 64 -6.76 -16.60 -7.30
C ARG A 64 -7.04 -15.63 -6.13
N LEU A 65 -6.82 -14.34 -6.32
CA LEU A 65 -7.11 -13.33 -5.31
C LEU A 65 -8.63 -13.12 -5.25
N GLU A 66 -9.24 -13.42 -4.11
CA GLU A 66 -10.70 -13.31 -3.94
C GLU A 66 -11.09 -12.08 -3.12
N VAL A 67 -10.23 -11.64 -2.21
CA VAL A 67 -10.53 -10.60 -1.21
C VAL A 67 -9.37 -9.63 -1.04
N ILE A 68 -9.68 -8.34 -1.06
CA ILE A 68 -8.80 -7.26 -0.62
C ILE A 68 -9.40 -6.67 0.65
N PHE A 69 -8.61 -6.62 1.72
CA PHE A 69 -8.97 -5.92 2.95
C PHE A 69 -8.47 -4.48 2.92
N ALA A 70 -9.30 -3.53 3.32
CA ALA A 70 -8.90 -2.13 3.48
C ALA A 70 -9.56 -1.50 4.71
N ASP A 71 -9.01 -0.40 5.22
CA ASP A 71 -9.64 0.35 6.31
C ASP A 71 -10.81 1.23 5.85
N GLY A 72 -11.50 1.85 6.81
CA GLY A 72 -12.65 2.72 6.54
C GLY A 72 -12.40 3.90 5.59
N GLY A 73 -11.16 4.40 5.49
CA GLY A 73 -10.79 5.51 4.62
C GLY A 73 -10.86 5.18 3.12
N TYR A 74 -10.83 3.89 2.79
CA TYR A 74 -10.94 3.36 1.42
C TYR A 74 -12.37 3.06 0.98
N ALA A 75 -13.36 3.23 1.86
CA ALA A 75 -14.77 3.01 1.52
C ALA A 75 -15.26 3.96 0.41
N GLY A 76 -16.33 3.55 -0.28
CA GLY A 76 -16.99 4.34 -1.33
C GLY A 76 -16.53 3.94 -2.73
N LYS A 77 -16.03 4.91 -3.52
CA LYS A 77 -15.78 4.71 -4.97
C LYS A 77 -14.81 3.57 -5.31
N LEU A 78 -13.95 3.14 -4.37
CA LEU A 78 -13.00 2.05 -4.61
C LEU A 78 -13.71 0.70 -4.79
N GLU A 79 -14.79 0.45 -4.05
CA GLU A 79 -15.52 -0.81 -4.12
C GLU A 79 -16.08 -1.04 -5.53
N GLY A 80 -16.84 -0.07 -6.04
CA GLY A 80 -17.37 -0.13 -7.40
C GLY A 80 -16.27 -0.17 -8.47
N PHE A 81 -15.11 0.43 -8.22
CA PHE A 81 -13.96 0.32 -9.12
C PHE A 81 -13.42 -1.11 -9.18
N ILE A 82 -13.18 -1.75 -8.03
CA ILE A 82 -12.67 -3.13 -7.96
C ILE A 82 -13.67 -4.10 -8.60
N THR A 83 -14.97 -3.99 -8.27
CA THR A 83 -16.01 -4.86 -8.82
C THR A 83 -16.07 -4.78 -10.35
N ARG A 84 -15.97 -3.57 -10.93
CA ARG A 84 -15.96 -3.41 -12.40
C ARG A 84 -14.67 -3.89 -13.06
N ALA A 85 -13.52 -3.72 -12.39
CA ALA A 85 -12.22 -4.09 -12.96
C ALA A 85 -11.91 -5.59 -12.83
N ALA A 86 -12.56 -6.28 -11.88
CA ALA A 86 -12.28 -7.69 -11.54
C ALA A 86 -12.26 -8.62 -12.76
N ALA A 87 -13.29 -8.54 -13.62
CA ALA A 87 -13.37 -9.36 -14.82
C ALA A 87 -12.22 -9.07 -15.80
N GLY A 88 -11.87 -7.79 -16.00
CA GLY A 88 -10.75 -7.37 -16.84
C GLY A 88 -9.38 -7.82 -16.31
N TRP A 89 -9.28 -8.07 -15.00
CA TRP A 89 -8.10 -8.65 -14.36
C TRP A 89 -8.10 -10.18 -14.33
N GLY A 90 -9.14 -10.83 -14.85
CA GLY A 90 -9.24 -12.30 -14.92
C GLY A 90 -9.81 -12.97 -13.67
N HIS A 91 -10.49 -12.22 -12.79
CA HIS A 91 -11.17 -12.78 -11.61
C HIS A 91 -12.57 -13.28 -11.97
N ALA A 92 -12.65 -14.53 -12.44
CA ALA A 92 -13.89 -15.13 -12.94
C ALA A 92 -15.03 -15.17 -11.90
N GLN A 93 -14.68 -15.32 -10.61
CA GLN A 93 -15.65 -15.34 -9.51
C GLN A 93 -15.84 -13.94 -8.87
N GLY A 94 -15.27 -12.90 -9.48
CA GLY A 94 -15.20 -11.56 -8.92
C GLY A 94 -14.06 -11.38 -7.91
N LEU A 95 -13.86 -10.13 -7.51
CA LEU A 95 -12.87 -9.70 -6.52
C LEU A 95 -13.58 -8.79 -5.51
N ARG A 96 -13.56 -9.16 -4.24
CA ARG A 96 -14.30 -8.46 -3.17
C ARG A 96 -13.39 -7.48 -2.44
N LEU A 97 -13.91 -6.30 -2.13
CA LEU A 97 -13.29 -5.34 -1.22
C LEU A 97 -14.00 -5.42 0.13
N GLU A 98 -13.29 -5.88 1.16
CA GLU A 98 -13.79 -5.91 2.53
C GLU A 98 -13.24 -4.72 3.33
N ILE A 99 -14.14 -3.81 3.71
CA ILE A 99 -13.79 -2.66 4.54
C ILE A 99 -13.81 -3.07 6.01
N VAL A 100 -12.63 -3.17 6.62
CA VAL A 100 -12.44 -3.48 8.04
C VAL A 100 -12.67 -2.20 8.87
N ARG A 101 -13.89 -2.06 9.39
CA ARG A 101 -14.27 -0.96 10.26
C ARG A 101 -14.12 -1.34 11.73
N ARG A 102 -13.81 -0.34 12.56
CA ARG A 102 -14.00 -0.44 14.00
C ARG A 102 -15.48 -0.29 14.30
N SER A 103 -16.04 -1.13 15.18
CA SER A 103 -17.38 -0.90 15.70
C SER A 103 -17.42 0.42 16.48
N GLU A 104 -18.45 1.24 16.25
CA GLU A 104 -18.64 2.50 16.95
C GLU A 104 -18.91 2.30 18.46
N GLN A 105 -19.42 1.13 18.85
CA GLN A 105 -19.69 0.77 20.25
C GLN A 105 -18.44 0.25 20.97
N ALA A 106 -17.36 -0.01 20.26
CA ALA A 106 -16.13 -0.55 20.84
C ALA A 106 -15.41 0.49 21.72
N LYS A 107 -15.42 0.29 23.04
CA LYS A 107 -14.64 1.06 24.01
C LYS A 107 -13.22 0.49 24.13
N GLY A 108 -12.22 1.35 24.27
CA GLY A 108 -10.81 0.95 24.43
C GLY A 108 -10.13 0.50 23.13
N PHE A 109 -9.06 -0.28 23.23
CA PHE A 109 -8.35 -0.85 22.08
C PHE A 109 -9.06 -2.13 21.62
N VAL A 110 -9.41 -2.19 20.33
CA VAL A 110 -9.93 -3.41 19.70
C VAL A 110 -9.01 -3.81 18.56
N LEU A 111 -8.55 -5.05 18.60
CA LEU A 111 -7.74 -5.63 17.54
C LEU A 111 -8.60 -5.82 16.28
N LEU A 112 -8.35 -5.00 15.26
CA LEU A 112 -8.97 -5.18 13.95
C LEU A 112 -8.16 -6.22 13.16
N ALA A 113 -8.84 -7.29 12.75
CA ALA A 113 -8.22 -8.36 11.99
C ALA A 113 -7.53 -7.79 10.73
N LYS A 114 -6.30 -8.27 10.48
CA LYS A 114 -5.47 -8.01 9.29
C LYS A 114 -5.02 -6.55 9.03
N ARG A 115 -5.58 -5.53 9.69
CA ARG A 115 -5.12 -4.12 9.55
C ARG A 115 -3.66 -3.90 9.92
N TRP A 116 -3.18 -4.58 10.96
CA TRP A 116 -1.82 -4.42 11.47
C TRP A 116 -0.75 -4.94 10.51
N VAL A 117 -1.09 -5.75 9.51
CA VAL A 117 -0.12 -6.36 8.59
C VAL A 117 0.54 -5.29 7.72
N VAL A 118 -0.24 -4.39 7.13
CA VAL A 118 0.26 -3.27 6.32
C VAL A 118 1.11 -2.32 7.15
N GLU A 119 0.64 -1.94 8.34
CA GLU A 119 1.35 -1.05 9.25
C GLU A 119 2.69 -1.65 9.71
N ARG A 120 2.71 -2.94 10.03
CA ARG A 120 3.94 -3.68 10.35
C ARG A 120 4.91 -3.71 9.18
N THR A 121 4.43 -3.99 7.96
CA THR A 121 5.28 -3.97 6.76
C THR A 121 5.90 -2.58 6.57
N PHE A 122 5.15 -1.50 6.75
CA PHE A 122 5.73 -0.16 6.77
C PHE A 122 6.78 0.02 7.87
N GLY A 123 6.50 -0.45 9.09
CA GLY A 123 7.45 -0.41 10.20
C GLY A 123 8.78 -1.11 9.87
N TRP A 124 8.74 -2.25 9.19
CA TRP A 124 9.94 -2.93 8.72
C TRP A 124 10.68 -2.17 7.62
N LEU A 125 9.96 -1.67 6.61
CA LEU A 125 10.56 -0.87 5.54
C LEU A 125 11.26 0.39 6.09
N MET A 126 10.72 1.00 7.15
CA MET A 126 11.34 2.17 7.78
C MET A 126 12.66 1.87 8.52
N LYS A 127 12.95 0.59 8.85
CA LYS A 127 14.25 0.17 9.39
C LYS A 127 15.34 0.11 8.31
N CYS A 128 14.96 0.06 7.03
CA CYS A 128 15.91 0.14 5.93
C CYS A 128 16.31 1.61 5.72
N ARG A 129 17.59 1.95 5.95
CA ARG A 129 18.10 3.33 5.86
C ARG A 129 17.71 4.05 4.56
N ARG A 130 17.77 3.38 3.41
CA ARG A 130 17.39 3.97 2.11
C ARG A 130 15.89 4.22 1.94
N LEU A 131 15.06 3.64 2.80
CA LEU A 131 13.60 3.71 2.76
C LEU A 131 13.03 4.51 3.94
N ASN A 132 13.84 5.17 4.77
CA ASN A 132 13.32 6.03 5.83
C ASN A 132 12.98 7.45 5.34
N ARG A 133 13.66 7.92 4.28
CA ARG A 133 13.45 9.18 3.57
C ARG A 133 13.61 8.90 2.08
N ASP A 134 12.79 9.56 1.25
CA ASP A 134 12.91 9.38 -0.20
C ASP A 134 14.07 10.20 -0.74
N GLN A 135 15.14 9.56 -1.16
CA GLN A 135 16.29 10.25 -1.78
C GLN A 135 16.30 10.10 -3.30
N GLU A 136 15.36 9.35 -3.87
CA GLU A 136 15.38 8.99 -5.28
C GLU A 136 14.75 10.11 -6.11
N ARG A 137 15.37 10.49 -7.24
CA ARG A 137 14.75 11.51 -8.12
C ARG A 137 13.48 10.99 -8.81
N ASN A 138 13.40 9.68 -9.06
CA ASN A 138 12.29 9.04 -9.75
C ASN A 138 11.55 8.07 -8.80
N ALA A 139 10.21 8.17 -8.78
CA ALA A 139 9.35 7.31 -7.95
C ALA A 139 9.54 5.80 -8.24
N ARG A 140 9.76 5.41 -9.51
CA ARG A 140 10.01 4.02 -9.89
C ARG A 140 11.31 3.46 -9.31
N ARG A 141 12.33 4.32 -9.13
CA ARG A 141 13.57 3.91 -8.44
C ARG A 141 13.30 3.67 -6.96
N HIS A 142 12.49 4.54 -6.34
CA HIS A 142 12.04 4.33 -4.96
C HIS A 142 11.25 3.02 -4.80
N GLU A 143 10.32 2.73 -5.72
CA GLU A 143 9.60 1.43 -5.78
C GLU A 143 10.57 0.26 -5.88
N SER A 144 11.54 0.35 -6.79
CA SER A 144 12.53 -0.72 -7.03
C SER A 144 13.33 -1.06 -5.77
N LEU A 145 13.61 -0.09 -4.90
CA LEU A 145 14.34 -0.31 -3.64
C LEU A 145 13.51 -1.03 -2.57
N ILE A 146 12.18 -1.06 -2.69
CA ILE A 146 11.31 -1.74 -1.73
C ILE A 146 11.42 -3.26 -1.90
N TYR A 147 11.54 -3.76 -3.13
CA TYR A 147 11.66 -5.19 -3.39
C TYR A 147 12.86 -5.87 -2.72
N PRO A 148 14.12 -5.40 -2.86
CA PRO A 148 15.26 -6.03 -2.18
C PRO A 148 15.18 -5.91 -0.65
N ALA A 149 14.55 -4.85 -0.12
CA ALA A 149 14.27 -4.75 1.31
C ALA A 149 13.30 -5.85 1.76
N MET A 150 12.21 -6.08 1.01
CA MET A 150 11.26 -7.17 1.28
C MET A 150 11.89 -8.55 1.11
N ILE A 151 12.70 -8.78 0.08
CA ILE A 151 13.42 -10.04 -0.12
C ILE A 151 14.31 -10.33 1.09
N SER A 152 15.09 -9.34 1.54
CA SER A 152 15.95 -9.49 2.72
C SER A 152 15.16 -9.80 4.00
N LEU A 153 14.00 -9.17 4.19
CA LEU A 153 13.11 -9.45 5.33
C LEU A 153 12.54 -10.88 5.26
N ASN A 154 12.07 -11.30 4.08
CA ASN A 154 11.49 -12.62 3.88
C ASN A 154 12.53 -13.72 4.04
N LEU A 155 13.75 -13.54 3.53
CA LEU A 155 14.85 -14.51 3.71
C LEU A 155 15.16 -14.75 5.20
N ARG A 156 15.15 -13.69 6.02
CA ARG A 156 15.36 -13.80 7.47
C ARG A 156 14.18 -14.46 8.21
N ALA A 157 12.99 -14.41 7.62
CA ALA A 157 11.82 -15.08 8.18
C ALA A 157 11.82 -16.58 7.85
N LEU A 158 12.34 -16.96 6.68
CA LEU A 158 12.48 -18.36 6.24
C LEU A 158 13.65 -19.09 6.90
N SER A 159 14.68 -18.36 7.35
CA SER A 159 15.86 -18.94 8.00
C SER A 159 15.66 -19.21 9.50
N LYS A 160 14.42 -19.16 9.99
CA LYS A 160 14.05 -19.44 11.37
C LYS A 160 13.18 -20.69 11.41
#